data_AF-A0A6M3J459-F1
#
_entry.id   AF-A0A6M3J459-F1
#
_cell.length_a   1.000
_cell.length_b   1.000
_cell.length_c   1.000
_cell.angle_alpha   90.00
_cell.angle_beta   90.00
_cell.angle_gamma   90.00
#
_symmetry.space_group_name_H-M   'P 1'
#
loop_
_entity.id
_entity.type
_entity.pdbx_description
1 polymer ?
#
loop_
_entity_poly.entity_id
_entity_poly.type
_entity_poly.pdbx_seq_one_letter_code
_entity_poly.pdbx_strand_id
1 'polypeptide(L)'
;MKVKEDPQFRQWLLHAIEVREFKERTGTHCSDLIYCLNKAALRRINPLPTSDESILLYSLGWATQRWLTGQDADEPEAEVDGIIVTMDALKEGCPWELKCTFQSSNRPIVENMHWIRQIMAQCKVAESTVAYLSRLEVMGDWGSVFPKGSSPEEKKINKALSKKPTLSTHKLEFIEQEIERNWQWLVGRKVAFEGILTTKELLPQREAVPAGQSWECGYCPYEGISEGCPYGQS
;
A
#
# COMPACT_ATOMS: atom_id res chain seq x y z
N MET A 1 -24.45 -27.59 21.92
CA MET A 1 -23.28 -27.36 21.05
C MET A 1 -22.13 -26.85 21.90
N LYS A 2 -20.93 -27.45 21.81
CA LYS A 2 -19.72 -26.94 22.49
C LYS A 2 -18.83 -26.31 21.42
N VAL A 3 -18.51 -25.04 21.57
CA VAL A 3 -17.58 -24.30 20.70
C VAL A 3 -16.25 -24.19 21.42
N LYS A 4 -15.15 -24.54 20.74
CA LYS A 4 -13.79 -24.45 21.27
C LYS A 4 -12.90 -23.76 20.23
N GLU A 5 -11.94 -22.99 20.70
CA GLU A 5 -10.89 -22.45 19.85
C GLU A 5 -9.94 -23.58 19.42
N ASP A 6 -9.54 -23.56 18.15
CA ASP A 6 -8.57 -24.49 17.57
C ASP A 6 -7.33 -23.73 17.08
N PRO A 7 -6.29 -23.59 17.94
CA PRO A 7 -5.08 -22.86 17.57
C PRO A 7 -4.26 -23.56 16.48
N GLN A 8 -4.36 -24.89 16.35
CA GLN A 8 -3.65 -25.63 15.31
C GLN A 8 -4.25 -25.34 13.93
N PHE A 9 -5.57 -25.33 13.84
CA PHE A 9 -6.27 -24.94 12.62
C PHE A 9 -5.97 -23.48 12.23
N ARG A 10 -5.91 -22.56 13.21
CA ARG A 10 -5.49 -21.17 12.97
C ARG A 10 -4.08 -21.08 12.35
N GLN A 11 -3.10 -21.76 12.94
CA GLN A 11 -1.72 -21.75 12.43
C GLN A 11 -1.63 -22.36 11.02
N TRP A 12 -2.36 -23.45 10.79
CA TRP A 12 -2.43 -24.07 9.46
C TRP A 12 -2.99 -23.09 8.41
N LEU A 13 -4.07 -22.36 8.73
CA LEU A 13 -4.65 -21.35 7.83
C LEU A 13 -3.65 -20.22 7.50
N LEU A 14 -2.97 -19.68 8.51
CA LEU A 14 -2.01 -18.60 8.32
C LEU A 14 -0.83 -19.06 7.44
N HIS A 15 -0.29 -20.25 7.73
CA HIS A 15 0.79 -20.83 6.94
C HIS A 15 0.35 -21.11 5.48
N ALA A 16 -0.88 -21.59 5.27
CA ALA A 16 -1.41 -21.81 3.92
C ALA A 16 -1.50 -20.52 3.09
N ILE A 17 -1.84 -19.39 3.72
CA ILE A 17 -1.85 -18.08 3.07
C ILE A 17 -0.40 -17.63 2.78
N GLU A 18 0.49 -17.74 3.77
CA GLU A 18 1.90 -17.36 3.65
C GLU A 18 2.57 -18.05 2.45
N VAL A 19 2.48 -19.38 2.37
CA VAL A 19 3.07 -20.18 1.29
C VAL A 19 2.50 -19.80 -0.09
N ARG A 20 1.21 -19.42 -0.14
CA ARG A 20 0.54 -19.10 -1.39
C ARG A 20 0.92 -17.72 -1.92
N GLU A 21 0.90 -16.70 -1.05
CA GLU A 21 0.93 -15.29 -1.45
C GLU A 21 2.25 -14.55 -1.11
N PHE A 22 3.01 -15.02 -0.12
CA PHE A 22 4.21 -14.31 0.37
C PHE A 22 5.50 -14.85 -0.25
N LYS A 23 5.46 -15.16 -1.54
CA LYS A 23 6.64 -15.56 -2.30
C LYS A 23 7.55 -14.35 -2.53
N GLU A 24 8.85 -14.61 -2.60
CA GLU A 24 9.82 -13.58 -2.95
C GLU A 24 9.51 -13.06 -4.37
N ARG A 25 9.35 -11.73 -4.47
CA ARG A 25 9.13 -11.07 -5.75
C ARG A 25 10.45 -10.93 -6.49
N THR A 26 10.41 -11.11 -7.80
CA THR A 26 11.57 -10.91 -8.68
C THR A 26 11.55 -9.52 -9.32
N GLY A 27 12.69 -9.01 -9.78
CA GLY A 27 12.78 -7.69 -10.42
C GLY A 27 12.60 -6.52 -9.44
N THR A 28 12.41 -5.30 -9.94
CA THR A 28 12.18 -4.09 -9.11
C THR A 28 10.76 -3.60 -9.35
N HIS A 29 9.88 -3.76 -8.35
CA HIS A 29 8.50 -3.31 -8.50
C HIS A 29 8.37 -1.82 -8.21
N CYS A 30 7.42 -1.15 -8.86
CA CYS A 30 7.07 0.24 -8.56
C CYS A 30 6.81 0.48 -7.06
N SER A 31 6.17 -0.50 -6.39
CA SER A 31 5.91 -0.45 -4.94
C SER A 31 7.19 -0.42 -4.08
N ASP A 32 8.33 -0.90 -4.58
CA ASP A 32 9.61 -0.79 -3.88
C ASP A 32 10.15 0.65 -3.91
N LEU A 33 9.74 1.44 -4.90
CA LEU A 33 10.30 2.75 -5.21
C LEU A 33 9.45 3.91 -4.65
N ILE A 34 8.14 3.75 -4.50
CA ILE A 34 7.24 4.84 -4.07
C ILE A 34 7.23 5.11 -2.56
N TYR A 35 7.88 4.25 -1.77
CA TYR A 35 8.01 4.29 -0.31
C TYR A 35 9.49 4.44 0.10
N CYS A 36 9.84 4.19 1.37
CA CYS A 36 11.23 4.21 1.85
C CYS A 36 12.13 3.15 1.16
N LEU A 37 13.19 3.60 0.45
CA LEU A 37 14.12 2.70 -0.26
C LEU A 37 14.90 1.78 0.68
N ASN A 38 15.32 2.28 1.84
CA ASN A 38 16.04 1.47 2.82
C ASN A 38 15.15 0.32 3.32
N LYS A 39 13.86 0.59 3.57
CA LYS A 39 12.90 -0.44 4.00
C LYS A 39 12.68 -1.49 2.91
N ALA A 40 12.52 -1.06 1.66
CA ALA A 40 12.42 -1.97 0.52
C ALA A 40 13.69 -2.83 0.36
N ALA A 41 14.88 -2.23 0.54
CA ALA A 41 16.15 -2.92 0.36
C ALA A 41 16.41 -3.92 1.49
N LEU A 42 16.13 -3.52 2.74
CA LEU A 42 16.25 -4.40 3.90
C LEU A 42 15.34 -5.64 3.79
N ARG A 43 14.13 -5.52 3.22
CA ARG A 43 13.28 -6.69 2.92
C ARG A 43 13.95 -7.71 2.00
N ARG A 44 14.85 -7.28 1.11
CA ARG A 44 15.59 -8.19 0.22
C ARG A 44 16.90 -8.68 0.85
N ILE A 45 17.58 -7.83 1.62
CA ILE A 45 18.90 -8.13 2.18
C ILE A 45 18.77 -8.98 3.47
N ASN A 46 17.78 -8.67 4.30
CA ASN A 46 17.55 -9.30 5.60
C ASN A 46 16.03 -9.46 5.83
N PRO A 47 15.36 -10.36 5.10
CA PRO A 47 13.91 -10.53 5.21
C PRO A 47 13.51 -10.94 6.63
N LEU A 48 12.59 -10.16 7.23
CA LEU A 48 11.96 -10.54 8.50
C LEU A 48 10.77 -11.48 8.24
N PRO A 49 10.45 -12.39 9.19
CA PRO A 49 9.23 -13.19 9.12
C PRO A 49 7.98 -12.31 9.01
N THR A 50 7.01 -12.75 8.22
CA THR A 50 5.72 -12.06 8.10
C THR A 50 4.90 -12.30 9.36
N SER A 51 4.38 -11.24 9.99
CA SER A 51 3.51 -11.38 11.16
C SER A 51 2.11 -11.88 10.78
N ASP A 52 1.44 -12.59 11.69
CA ASP A 52 0.01 -12.97 11.59
C ASP A 52 -0.86 -11.79 11.13
N GLU A 53 -0.65 -10.62 11.73
CA GLU A 53 -1.39 -9.40 11.42
C GLU A 53 -1.18 -8.98 9.96
N SER A 54 0.07 -9.01 9.48
CA SER A 54 0.38 -8.67 8.08
C SER A 54 -0.24 -9.67 7.11
N ILE A 55 -0.24 -10.96 7.44
CA ILE A 55 -0.90 -12.02 6.64
C ILE A 55 -2.39 -11.73 6.52
N LEU A 56 -3.06 -11.42 7.62
CA LEU A 56 -4.50 -11.15 7.66
C LEU A 56 -4.87 -9.85 6.94
N LEU A 57 -4.12 -8.78 7.15
CA LEU A 57 -4.34 -7.48 6.48
C LEU A 57 -4.14 -7.61 4.96
N TYR A 58 -3.08 -8.29 4.52
CA TYR A 58 -2.86 -8.58 3.12
C TYR A 58 -4.02 -9.39 2.52
N SER A 59 -4.42 -10.47 3.19
CA SER A 59 -5.50 -11.35 2.72
C SER A 59 -6.82 -10.61 2.53
N LEU A 60 -7.13 -9.67 3.43
CA LEU A 60 -8.33 -8.84 3.33
C LEU A 60 -8.26 -7.94 2.09
N GLY A 61 -7.14 -7.28 1.85
CA GLY A 61 -6.92 -6.46 0.65
C GLY A 61 -7.03 -7.27 -0.63
N TRP A 62 -6.30 -8.38 -0.70
CA TRP A 62 -6.26 -9.28 -1.85
C TRP A 62 -7.64 -9.87 -2.18
N ALA A 63 -8.37 -10.38 -1.18
CA ALA A 63 -9.71 -10.95 -1.40
C ALA A 63 -10.70 -9.87 -1.87
N THR A 64 -10.60 -8.67 -1.29
CA THR A 64 -11.43 -7.52 -1.69
C THR A 64 -11.17 -7.12 -3.13
N GLN A 65 -9.89 -7.02 -3.52
CA GLN A 65 -9.48 -6.65 -4.88
C GLN A 65 -10.08 -7.62 -5.90
N ARG A 66 -9.86 -8.93 -5.73
CA ARG A 66 -10.39 -9.94 -6.64
C ARG A 66 -11.92 -9.92 -6.72
N TRP A 67 -12.58 -9.77 -5.58
CA TRP A 67 -14.04 -9.74 -5.53
C TRP A 67 -14.63 -8.53 -6.27
N LEU A 68 -14.05 -7.33 -6.10
CA LEU A 68 -14.57 -6.10 -6.70
C LEU A 68 -14.17 -5.92 -8.16
N THR A 69 -12.99 -6.39 -8.55
CA THR A 69 -12.51 -6.30 -9.94
C THR A 69 -13.03 -7.43 -10.82
N GLY A 70 -13.52 -8.52 -10.21
CA GLY A 70 -13.93 -9.73 -10.94
C GLY A 70 -12.75 -10.46 -11.59
N GLN A 71 -11.52 -10.18 -11.16
CA GLN A 71 -10.34 -10.85 -11.68
C GLN A 71 -10.23 -12.27 -11.14
N ASP A 72 -10.48 -13.23 -12.02
CA ASP A 72 -10.18 -14.66 -11.83
C ASP A 72 -8.76 -15.03 -12.31
N ALA A 73 -8.07 -14.12 -13.01
CA ALA A 73 -6.77 -14.31 -13.66
C ALA A 73 -5.68 -13.37 -13.10
N ASP A 74 -4.44 -13.56 -13.56
CA ASP A 74 -3.27 -12.79 -13.13
C ASP A 74 -3.44 -11.28 -13.39
N GLU A 75 -2.88 -10.48 -12.48
CA GLU A 75 -2.92 -9.02 -12.54
C GLU A 75 -2.17 -8.53 -13.79
N PRO A 76 -2.70 -7.56 -14.56
CA PRO A 76 -1.99 -6.98 -15.68
C PRO A 76 -0.64 -6.39 -15.23
N GLU A 77 0.44 -6.92 -15.78
CA GLU A 77 1.81 -6.53 -15.45
C GLU A 77 2.56 -6.06 -16.70
N ALA A 78 3.35 -5.01 -16.54
CA ALA A 78 4.25 -4.49 -17.57
C ALA A 78 5.60 -4.12 -16.96
N GLU A 79 6.67 -4.34 -17.71
CA GLU A 79 8.02 -3.89 -17.34
C GLU A 79 8.50 -2.82 -18.33
N VAL A 80 8.85 -1.65 -17.79
CA VAL A 80 9.42 -0.53 -18.55
C VAL A 80 10.62 0.00 -17.79
N ASP A 81 11.75 0.22 -18.46
CA ASP A 81 13.02 0.66 -17.84
C ASP A 81 13.50 -0.21 -16.65
N GLY A 82 13.14 -1.50 -16.67
CA GLY A 82 13.42 -2.44 -15.59
C GLY A 82 12.58 -2.23 -14.32
N ILE A 83 11.49 -1.45 -14.40
CA ILE A 83 10.51 -1.25 -13.34
C ILE A 83 9.26 -2.06 -13.68
N ILE A 84 8.91 -2.99 -12.79
CA ILE A 84 7.70 -3.80 -12.89
C ILE A 84 6.53 -3.02 -12.31
N VAL A 85 5.50 -2.80 -13.12
CA VAL A 85 4.26 -2.14 -12.73
C VAL A 85 3.11 -3.13 -12.88
N THR A 86 2.50 -3.45 -11.74
CA THR A 86 1.33 -4.31 -11.67
C THR A 86 0.09 -3.44 -11.45
N MET A 87 -0.97 -3.71 -12.21
CA MET A 87 -2.25 -3.00 -12.15
C MET A 87 -3.31 -3.91 -11.53
N ASP A 88 -4.08 -3.40 -10.58
CA ASP A 88 -5.13 -4.20 -9.95
C ASP A 88 -6.24 -4.58 -10.94
N ALA A 89 -6.57 -3.72 -11.90
CA ALA A 89 -7.49 -4.00 -13.00
C ALA A 89 -7.37 -2.96 -14.13
N LEU A 90 -8.11 -3.21 -15.22
CA LEU A 90 -8.36 -2.24 -16.28
C LEU A 90 -9.86 -1.98 -16.38
N LYS A 91 -10.24 -0.71 -16.45
CA LYS A 91 -11.61 -0.27 -16.74
C LYS A 91 -11.60 0.55 -18.03
N GLU A 92 -12.25 0.04 -19.08
CA GLU A 92 -12.33 0.71 -20.39
C GLU A 92 -10.94 1.06 -20.96
N GLY A 93 -9.97 0.15 -20.76
CA GLY A 93 -8.57 0.34 -21.18
C GLY A 93 -7.73 1.23 -20.26
N CYS A 94 -8.33 1.88 -19.26
CA CYS A 94 -7.61 2.71 -18.29
C CYS A 94 -7.23 1.90 -17.05
N PRO A 95 -6.09 2.20 -16.38
CA PRO A 95 -5.76 1.64 -15.08
C PRO A 95 -6.86 1.84 -14.05
N TRP A 96 -7.14 0.80 -13.27
CA TRP A 96 -8.03 0.85 -12.13
C TRP A 96 -7.32 0.27 -10.91
N GLU A 97 -7.01 1.16 -9.95
CA GLU A 97 -6.38 0.82 -8.67
C GLU A 97 -7.45 0.65 -7.58
N LEU A 98 -7.25 -0.33 -6.70
CA LEU A 98 -8.11 -0.60 -5.56
C LEU A 98 -7.32 -0.58 -4.25
N LYS A 99 -7.78 0.23 -3.29
CA LYS A 99 -7.20 0.28 -1.94
C LYS A 99 -8.21 -0.16 -0.90
N CYS A 100 -7.91 -1.26 -0.21
CA CYS A 100 -8.60 -1.63 1.02
C CYS A 100 -7.84 -1.05 2.21
N THR A 101 -8.48 -0.22 3.03
CA THR A 101 -7.79 0.55 4.08
C THR A 101 -8.59 0.68 5.37
N PHE A 102 -7.88 0.80 6.48
CA PHE A 102 -8.43 1.16 7.79
C PHE A 102 -8.39 2.67 8.05
N GLN A 103 -7.83 3.45 7.12
CA GLN A 103 -7.86 4.92 7.18
C GLN A 103 -9.30 5.44 7.20
N SER A 104 -9.48 6.60 7.83
CA SER A 104 -10.77 7.31 7.82
C SER A 104 -11.17 7.70 6.40
N SER A 105 -12.45 7.50 6.06
CA SER A 105 -13.03 8.00 4.81
C SER A 105 -12.94 9.52 4.67
N ASN A 106 -12.78 10.26 5.77
CA ASN A 106 -12.60 11.73 5.74
C ASN A 106 -11.21 12.19 5.28
N ARG A 107 -10.23 11.27 5.11
CA ARG A 107 -8.91 11.67 4.61
C ARG A 107 -8.93 11.86 3.09
N PRO A 108 -8.61 13.08 2.59
CA PRO A 108 -8.59 13.33 1.16
C PRO A 108 -7.48 12.51 0.48
N ILE A 109 -7.74 12.07 -0.74
CA ILE A 109 -6.81 11.19 -1.47
C ILE A 109 -5.46 11.85 -1.73
N VAL A 110 -5.44 13.16 -1.91
CA VAL A 110 -4.21 13.92 -2.16
C VAL A 110 -3.19 13.82 -1.01
N GLU A 111 -3.62 13.44 0.20
CA GLU A 111 -2.70 13.14 1.31
C GLU A 111 -1.98 11.79 1.14
N ASN A 112 -2.55 10.87 0.35
CA ASN A 112 -1.96 9.56 0.04
C ASN A 112 -1.14 9.62 -1.26
N MET A 113 -0.13 10.50 -1.28
CA MET A 113 0.70 10.72 -2.48
C MET A 113 1.38 9.46 -3.04
N HIS A 114 1.63 8.44 -2.21
CA HIS A 114 2.17 7.17 -2.69
C HIS A 114 1.17 6.43 -3.61
N TRP A 115 -0.14 6.49 -3.35
CA TRP A 115 -1.16 5.96 -4.26
C TRP A 115 -1.15 6.70 -5.58
N ILE A 116 -1.10 8.03 -5.52
CA ILE A 116 -1.08 8.87 -6.73
C ILE A 116 0.17 8.59 -7.58
N ARG A 117 1.34 8.40 -6.95
CA ARG A 117 2.58 8.01 -7.65
C ARG A 117 2.49 6.63 -8.31
N GLN A 118 1.89 5.66 -7.61
CA GLN A 118 1.65 4.32 -8.16
C GLN A 118 0.74 4.39 -9.38
N ILE A 119 -0.37 5.13 -9.28
CA ILE A 119 -1.35 5.27 -10.37
C ILE A 119 -0.73 6.01 -11.58
N MET A 120 0.07 7.05 -11.37
CA MET A 120 0.80 7.70 -12.47
C MET A 120 1.77 6.74 -13.17
N ALA A 121 2.40 5.81 -12.43
CA ALA A 121 3.23 4.77 -13.04
C ALA A 121 2.40 3.77 -13.86
N GLN A 122 1.20 3.42 -13.40
CA GLN A 122 0.26 2.60 -14.17
C GLN A 122 -0.21 3.30 -15.44
N CYS A 123 -0.53 4.60 -15.35
CA CYS A 123 -0.82 5.46 -16.49
C CYS A 123 0.31 5.47 -17.52
N LYS A 124 1.58 5.54 -17.06
CA LYS A 124 2.76 5.48 -17.94
C LYS A 124 2.80 4.19 -18.75
N VAL A 125 2.61 3.03 -18.12
CA VAL A 125 2.69 1.73 -18.82
C VAL A 125 1.46 1.42 -19.66
N ALA A 126 0.30 1.96 -19.29
CA ALA A 126 -0.95 1.80 -20.03
C ALA A 126 -1.16 2.86 -21.13
N GLU A 127 -0.18 3.76 -21.34
CA GLU A 127 -0.27 4.89 -22.29
C GLU A 127 -1.55 5.73 -22.12
N SER A 128 -1.97 5.95 -20.87
CA SER A 128 -3.20 6.66 -20.52
C SER A 128 -2.94 7.86 -19.63
N THR A 129 -3.71 8.94 -19.84
CA THR A 129 -3.76 10.11 -18.94
C THR A 129 -4.88 10.02 -17.91
N VAL A 130 -5.68 8.95 -17.96
CA VAL A 130 -6.84 8.71 -17.09
C VAL A 130 -6.66 7.42 -16.31
N ALA A 131 -7.03 7.43 -15.04
CA ALA A 131 -7.13 6.24 -14.20
C ALA A 131 -8.32 6.31 -13.25
N TYR A 132 -8.69 5.16 -12.70
CA TYR A 132 -9.72 5.04 -11.67
C TYR A 132 -9.09 4.56 -10.36
N LEU A 133 -9.55 5.12 -9.25
CA LEU A 133 -9.19 4.68 -7.91
C LEU A 133 -10.46 4.35 -7.14
N SER A 134 -10.56 3.11 -6.66
CA SER A 134 -11.56 2.68 -5.70
C SER A 134 -10.92 2.52 -4.32
N ARG A 135 -11.54 3.06 -3.28
CA ARG A 135 -11.11 2.87 -1.90
C ARG A 135 -12.22 2.23 -1.10
N LEU A 136 -11.95 1.07 -0.53
CA LEU A 136 -12.79 0.47 0.51
C LEU A 136 -12.24 0.86 1.88
N GLU A 137 -12.88 1.81 2.55
CA GLU A 137 -12.59 2.14 3.94
C GLU A 137 -13.35 1.20 4.87
N VAL A 138 -12.67 0.17 5.37
CA VAL A 138 -13.28 -0.91 6.16
C VAL A 138 -13.96 -0.39 7.43
N MET A 139 -13.40 0.65 8.04
CA MET A 139 -13.89 1.23 9.29
C MET A 139 -14.78 2.46 9.09
N GLY A 140 -14.91 2.95 7.85
CA GLY A 140 -15.67 4.17 7.54
C GLY A 140 -15.05 5.46 8.10
N ASP A 141 -15.91 6.34 8.59
CA ASP A 141 -15.51 7.65 9.12
C ASP A 141 -15.19 7.59 10.63
N TRP A 142 -13.93 7.77 11.01
CA TRP A 142 -13.51 7.87 12.43
C TRP A 142 -13.86 9.23 13.09
N GLY A 143 -14.09 10.28 12.31
CA GLY A 143 -14.21 11.67 12.76
C GLY A 143 -15.61 12.09 13.18
N SER A 144 -16.67 11.50 12.61
CA SER A 144 -18.05 11.82 13.01
C SER A 144 -18.43 11.32 14.41
N VAL A 145 -17.60 10.51 15.07
CA VAL A 145 -17.95 9.92 16.37
C VAL A 145 -18.19 11.00 17.44
N PHE A 146 -17.51 12.16 17.38
CA PHE A 146 -17.64 13.20 18.40
C PHE A 146 -17.36 14.64 17.89
N PRO A 147 -18.32 15.33 17.25
CA PRO A 147 -18.23 16.79 17.12
C PRO A 147 -18.07 17.43 18.50
N LYS A 148 -17.17 18.41 18.63
CA LYS A 148 -17.02 19.17 19.88
C LYS A 148 -18.37 19.85 20.18
N GLY A 149 -19.01 19.46 21.28
CA GLY A 149 -20.30 20.00 21.71
C GLY A 149 -21.50 19.06 21.51
N SER A 150 -21.35 17.90 20.88
CA SER A 150 -22.48 16.97 20.71
C SER A 150 -23.02 16.43 22.03
N SER A 151 -24.35 16.32 22.10
CA SER A 151 -25.06 15.72 23.23
C SER A 151 -24.70 14.23 23.37
N PRO A 152 -24.87 13.62 24.56
CA PRO A 152 -24.69 12.18 24.74
C PRO A 152 -25.51 11.32 23.76
N GLU A 153 -26.73 11.72 23.39
CA GLU A 153 -27.54 11.01 22.39
C GLU A 153 -27.00 11.15 20.97
N GLU A 154 -26.58 12.35 20.56
CA GLU A 154 -25.96 12.59 19.25
C GLU A 154 -24.68 11.79 19.08
N LYS A 155 -23.85 11.74 20.13
CA LYS A 155 -22.64 10.90 20.17
C LYS A 155 -22.97 9.41 20.03
N LYS A 156 -24.07 8.95 20.61
CA LYS A 156 -24.50 7.54 20.53
C LYS A 156 -25.00 7.18 19.13
N ILE A 157 -25.73 8.08 18.47
CA ILE A 157 -26.20 7.91 17.07
C ILE A 157 -25.03 7.98 16.10
N ASN A 158 -24.17 9.00 16.24
CA ASN A 158 -23.02 9.16 15.35
C ASN A 158 -22.02 8.02 15.48
N LYS A 159 -21.76 7.53 16.70
CA LYS A 159 -20.92 6.34 16.94
C LYS A 159 -21.44 5.05 16.27
N ALA A 160 -22.74 4.97 15.97
CA ALA A 160 -23.33 3.84 15.25
C ALA A 160 -23.24 3.99 13.72
N LEU A 161 -23.16 5.23 13.21
CA LEU A 161 -23.06 5.54 11.79
C LEU A 161 -21.60 5.61 11.31
N SER A 162 -20.69 6.06 12.17
CA SER A 162 -19.23 6.23 11.97
C SER A 162 -18.44 4.91 11.87
N LYS A 163 -19.10 3.79 11.60
CA LYS A 163 -18.50 2.43 11.63
C LYS A 163 -18.84 1.59 10.42
N LYS A 164 -19.54 2.16 9.44
CA LYS A 164 -19.95 1.42 8.25
C LYS A 164 -18.82 1.46 7.22
N PRO A 165 -18.46 0.32 6.61
CA PRO A 165 -17.58 0.32 5.46
C PRO A 165 -18.07 1.31 4.41
N THR A 166 -17.15 2.09 3.85
CA THR A 166 -17.45 3.04 2.77
C THR A 166 -16.66 2.64 1.54
N LEU A 167 -17.28 2.76 0.36
CA LEU A 167 -16.61 2.60 -0.93
C LEU A 167 -16.66 3.95 -1.65
N SER A 168 -15.50 4.58 -1.80
CA SER A 168 -15.33 5.79 -2.61
C SER A 168 -14.67 5.46 -3.94
N THR A 169 -15.06 6.17 -5.00
CA THR A 169 -14.51 5.98 -6.35
C THR A 169 -14.16 7.33 -6.96
N HIS A 170 -13.02 7.37 -7.65
CA HIS A 170 -12.43 8.61 -8.16
C HIS A 170 -11.91 8.39 -9.57
N LYS A 171 -12.22 9.32 -10.46
CA LYS A 171 -11.54 9.47 -11.75
C LYS A 171 -10.37 10.43 -11.54
N LEU A 172 -9.18 9.99 -11.93
CA LEU A 172 -7.96 10.79 -11.88
C LEU A 172 -7.57 11.13 -13.32
N GLU A 173 -7.32 12.40 -13.58
CA GLU A 173 -6.92 12.91 -14.89
C GLU A 173 -5.59 13.65 -14.70
N PHE A 174 -4.55 13.18 -15.38
CA PHE A 174 -3.20 13.72 -15.30
C PHE A 174 -2.83 14.36 -16.63
N ILE A 175 -1.98 15.38 -16.59
CA ILE A 175 -1.29 15.79 -17.83
C ILE A 175 -0.07 14.89 -18.06
N GLU A 176 0.30 14.68 -19.32
CA GLU A 176 1.44 13.82 -19.70
C GLU A 176 2.74 14.22 -18.96
N GLN A 177 2.95 15.52 -18.73
CA GLN A 177 4.11 16.03 -18.00
C GLN A 177 4.17 15.56 -16.54
N GLU A 178 3.02 15.37 -15.88
CA GLU A 178 2.98 14.85 -14.50
C GLU A 178 3.39 13.38 -14.45
N ILE A 179 2.85 12.59 -15.39
CA ILE A 179 3.18 11.17 -15.55
C ILE A 179 4.67 11.03 -15.83
N GLU A 180 5.21 11.79 -16.77
CA GLU A 180 6.63 11.71 -17.14
C GLU A 180 7.54 12.15 -16.00
N ARG A 181 7.21 13.25 -15.31
CA ARG A 181 7.98 13.69 -14.14
C ARG A 181 7.98 12.65 -13.03
N ASN A 182 6.85 11.98 -12.78
CA ASN A 182 6.77 10.88 -11.82
C ASN A 182 7.62 9.69 -12.27
N TRP A 183 7.58 9.34 -13.55
CA TRP A 183 8.36 8.23 -14.10
C TRP A 183 9.87 8.47 -13.97
N GLN A 184 10.36 9.65 -14.34
CA GLN A 184 11.77 10.01 -14.18
C GLN A 184 12.21 9.97 -12.70
N TRP A 185 11.34 10.36 -11.77
CA TRP A 185 11.59 10.21 -10.35
C TRP A 185 11.71 8.74 -9.92
N LEU A 186 10.87 7.84 -10.44
CA LEU A 186 10.97 6.40 -10.19
C LEU A 186 12.26 5.80 -10.76
N VAL A 187 12.64 6.16 -11.99
CA VAL A 187 13.89 5.72 -12.62
C VAL A 187 15.11 6.13 -11.77
N GLY A 188 15.17 7.39 -11.32
CA GLY A 188 16.23 7.84 -10.41
C GLY A 188 16.26 7.06 -9.10
N ARG A 189 15.09 6.71 -8.55
CA ARG A 189 14.99 5.90 -7.33
C ARG A 189 15.37 4.45 -7.54
N LYS A 190 15.08 3.86 -8.70
CA LYS A 190 15.56 2.51 -9.07
C LYS A 190 17.07 2.45 -9.04
N VAL A 191 17.76 3.44 -9.62
CA VAL A 191 19.23 3.51 -9.59
C VAL A 191 19.75 3.54 -8.14
N ALA A 192 19.16 4.37 -7.29
CA ALA A 192 19.55 4.45 -5.88
C ALA A 192 19.26 3.13 -5.12
N PHE A 193 18.10 2.51 -5.39
CA PHE A 193 17.70 1.22 -4.82
C PHE A 193 18.66 0.09 -5.19
N GLU A 194 19.01 -0.02 -6.47
CA GLU A 194 19.99 -0.99 -6.98
C GLU A 194 21.40 -0.73 -6.40
N GLY A 195 21.74 0.54 -6.16
CA GLY A 195 22.95 0.95 -5.43
C GLY A 195 22.99 0.37 -4.01
N ILE A 196 21.89 0.49 -3.24
CA ILE A 196 21.79 -0.12 -1.90
C ILE A 196 21.90 -1.64 -1.99
N LEU A 197 21.21 -2.28 -2.94
CA LEU A 197 21.25 -3.74 -3.08
C LEU A 197 22.66 -4.26 -3.40
N THR A 198 23.45 -3.48 -4.14
CA THR A 198 24.82 -3.82 -4.53
C THR A 198 25.82 -3.57 -3.40
N THR A 199 25.79 -2.36 -2.82
CA THR A 199 26.78 -1.92 -1.81
C THR A 199 26.44 -2.37 -0.40
N LYS A 200 25.16 -2.69 -0.14
CA LYS A 200 24.58 -2.89 1.19
C LYS A 200 24.66 -1.64 2.10
N GLU A 201 24.99 -0.48 1.54
CA GLU A 201 25.01 0.80 2.24
C GLU A 201 23.64 1.46 2.16
N LEU A 202 23.05 1.78 3.32
CA LEU A 202 21.76 2.45 3.41
C LEU A 202 21.90 3.94 3.09
N LEU A 203 20.88 4.51 2.45
CA LEU A 203 20.85 5.94 2.14
C LEU A 203 20.56 6.79 3.39
N PRO A 204 21.04 8.04 3.44
CA PRO A 204 20.54 9.03 4.38
C PRO A 204 19.01 9.14 4.31
N GLN A 205 18.35 9.29 5.47
CA GLN A 205 16.89 9.21 5.54
C GLN A 205 16.16 10.18 4.60
N ARG A 206 16.65 11.42 4.49
CA ARG A 206 16.07 12.46 3.60
C ARG A 206 16.08 12.06 2.11
N GLU A 207 16.93 11.12 1.73
CA GLU A 207 17.06 10.59 0.37
C GLU A 207 16.28 9.27 0.23
N ALA A 208 16.26 8.45 1.28
CA ALA A 208 15.52 7.19 1.32
C ALA A 208 14.00 7.38 1.33
N VAL A 209 13.49 8.32 2.14
CA VAL A 209 12.05 8.50 2.40
C VAL A 209 11.50 9.64 1.54
N PRO A 210 10.45 9.41 0.72
CA PRO A 210 9.84 10.50 -0.03
C PRO A 210 9.29 11.61 0.87
N ALA A 211 9.37 12.86 0.40
CA ALA A 211 8.79 13.99 1.11
C ALA A 211 7.30 13.75 1.46
N GLY A 212 6.91 14.04 2.70
CA GLY A 212 5.56 13.80 3.22
C GLY A 212 5.28 12.37 3.68
N GLN A 213 6.27 11.46 3.64
CA GLN A 213 6.10 10.05 4.04
C GLN A 213 6.94 9.65 5.25
N SER A 214 7.35 10.62 6.09
CA SER A 214 8.09 10.35 7.32
C SER A 214 7.32 9.45 8.31
N TRP A 215 6.00 9.38 8.19
CA TRP A 215 5.16 8.46 8.97
C TRP A 215 5.54 6.99 8.78
N GLU A 216 6.15 6.61 7.66
CA GLU A 216 6.60 5.23 7.44
C GLU A 216 7.62 4.75 8.49
N CYS A 217 8.45 5.67 8.97
CA CYS A 217 9.51 5.37 9.92
C CYS A 217 8.94 4.95 11.28
N GLY A 218 7.80 5.53 11.71
CA GLY A 218 7.15 5.20 12.99
C GLY A 218 6.48 3.83 13.03
N TYR A 219 6.44 3.12 11.90
CA TYR A 219 5.89 1.76 11.78
C TYR A 219 6.87 0.84 11.03
N CYS A 220 8.17 1.11 11.15
CA CYS A 220 9.18 0.34 10.44
C CYS A 220 9.54 -0.92 11.23
N PRO A 221 9.36 -2.14 10.69
CA PRO A 221 9.71 -3.36 11.41
C PRO A 221 11.22 -3.57 11.57
N TYR A 222 12.05 -2.75 10.90
CA TYR A 222 13.51 -2.76 10.99
C TYR A 222 14.06 -1.76 12.02
N GLU A 223 13.18 -1.12 12.79
CA GLU A 223 13.55 -0.25 13.89
C GLU A 223 14.46 -0.99 14.89
N GLY A 224 15.65 -0.44 15.16
CA GLY A 224 16.64 -1.04 16.06
C GLY A 224 17.42 -2.26 15.54
N ILE A 225 17.14 -2.76 14.32
CA ILE A 225 17.78 -3.99 13.79
C ILE A 225 18.98 -3.69 12.89
N SER A 226 18.97 -2.56 12.18
CA SER A 226 20.04 -2.21 11.22
C SER A 226 20.85 -1.02 11.74
N GLU A 227 22.15 -1.25 11.98
CA GLU A 227 23.11 -0.17 12.14
C GLU A 227 23.02 0.73 10.91
N GLY A 228 22.57 1.98 11.09
CA GLY A 228 22.41 2.95 10.01
C GLY A 228 20.96 3.25 9.58
N CYS A 229 19.92 2.59 10.10
CA CYS A 229 18.57 3.14 10.04
C CYS A 229 18.39 4.12 11.21
N PRO A 230 18.33 5.45 10.99
CA PRO A 230 18.34 6.44 12.08
C PRO A 230 17.04 6.48 12.93
N TYR A 231 16.20 5.45 12.87
CA TYR A 231 14.89 5.40 13.53
C TYR A 231 14.77 4.18 14.45
N GLY A 232 14.28 4.46 15.65
CA GLY A 232 14.53 3.74 16.92
C GLY A 232 14.62 4.68 18.12
N GLN A 233 14.91 5.97 17.90
CA GLN A 233 15.08 6.97 18.97
C GLN A 233 14.14 8.16 18.71
N SER A 234 12.85 7.98 18.95
CA SER A 234 11.92 9.09 19.22
C SER A 234 11.76 9.31 20.71
#